data_AF-A0A2P6R1M4-F1
#
_entry.id   AF-A0A2P6R1M4-F1
#
_cell.length_a   1.000
_cell.length_b   1.000
_cell.length_c   1.000
_cell.angle_alpha   90.00
_cell.angle_beta   90.00
_cell.angle_gamma   90.00
#
_symmetry.space_group_name_H-M   'P 1'
#
loop_
_entity.id
_entity.type
_entity.pdbx_description
1 polymer ?
#
loop_
_entity_poly.entity_id
_entity_poly.type
_entity_poly.pdbx_seq_one_letter_code
_entity_poly.pdbx_strand_id
1 'polypeptide(L)'
;MDVIARYESHIENVGKLDRPSLELEHDCIRLSKELANKSRNLRQMNGEDLEELNIDELQRLEKEIEGCLNRVNQTKGAELMEASNQLRQDIGMLSNGSVTFESDISTAEEGWLSESATNASSCLSTDSSLDDHSGTDTLSLKLG
;
A
#
# COMPACT_ATOMS: atom_id res chain seq x y z
N MET A 1 58.52 -11.84 33.28
CA MET A 1 57.06 -11.98 33.07
C MET A 1 56.84 -12.94 31.90
N ASP A 2 56.51 -14.19 32.20
CA ASP A 2 56.37 -15.26 31.21
C ASP A 2 55.22 -14.97 30.24
N VAL A 3 55.50 -15.06 28.95
CA VAL A 3 54.57 -14.81 27.85
C VAL A 3 53.59 -15.99 27.74
N ILE A 4 54.06 -17.22 28.01
CA ILE A 4 53.29 -18.45 27.88
C ILE A 4 52.15 -18.47 28.90
N ALA A 5 52.45 -18.16 30.15
CA ALA A 5 51.45 -18.06 31.22
C ALA A 5 50.35 -17.02 30.93
N ARG A 6 50.67 -15.93 30.21
CA ARG A 6 49.68 -14.93 29.80
C ARG A 6 48.76 -15.46 28.70
N TYR A 7 49.30 -16.21 27.74
CA TYR A 7 48.50 -16.82 26.68
C TYR A 7 47.60 -17.94 27.22
N GLU A 8 48.10 -18.79 28.12
CA GLU A 8 47.31 -19.85 28.75
C GLU A 8 46.12 -19.28 29.55
N SER A 9 46.36 -18.23 30.35
CA SER A 9 45.28 -17.54 31.07
C SER A 9 44.26 -16.86 30.14
N HIS A 10 44.69 -16.37 28.98
CA HIS A 10 43.78 -15.76 28.00
C HIS A 10 42.91 -16.80 27.30
N ILE A 11 43.49 -17.95 26.94
CA ILE A 11 42.77 -19.06 26.27
C ILE A 11 41.68 -19.63 27.20
N GLU A 12 41.96 -19.77 28.49
CA GLU A 12 40.98 -20.21 29.49
C GLU A 12 39.82 -19.20 29.65
N ASN A 13 40.07 -17.91 29.46
CA ASN A 13 39.06 -16.85 29.53
C ASN A 13 38.23 -16.70 28.24
N VAL A 14 38.84 -16.97 27.08
CA VAL A 14 38.14 -16.93 25.77
C VAL A 14 37.08 -18.03 25.69
N GLY A 15 37.31 -19.20 26.30
CA GLY A 15 36.29 -20.26 26.43
C GLY A 15 35.06 -19.88 27.28
N LYS A 16 35.16 -18.83 28.11
CA LYS A 16 34.02 -18.27 28.88
C LYS A 16 33.31 -17.13 28.16
N LEU A 17 33.89 -16.61 27.08
CA LEU A 17 33.39 -15.43 26.35
C LEU A 17 32.40 -15.78 25.24
N ASP A 18 32.24 -17.06 24.93
CA ASP A 18 31.24 -17.60 23.99
C ASP A 18 29.84 -17.71 24.63
N ARG A 19 29.73 -17.40 25.92
CA ARG A 19 28.43 -17.32 26.60
C ARG A 19 27.86 -15.92 26.38
N PRO A 20 26.70 -15.76 25.71
CA PRO A 20 26.03 -14.47 25.67
C PRO A 20 25.86 -13.97 27.11
N SER A 21 26.18 -12.71 27.37
CA SER A 21 25.94 -12.11 28.68
C SER A 21 24.47 -12.32 29.04
N LEU A 22 24.19 -12.72 30.28
CA LEU A 22 22.84 -13.04 30.76
C LEU A 22 21.81 -11.95 30.43
N GLU A 23 22.25 -10.69 30.44
CA GLU A 23 21.46 -9.52 30.05
C GLU A 23 21.08 -9.50 28.56
N LEU A 24 22.05 -9.77 27.67
CA LEU A 24 21.81 -9.89 26.23
C LEU A 24 20.88 -11.06 25.88
N GLU A 25 21.02 -12.19 26.57
CA GLU A 25 20.15 -13.36 26.39
C GLU A 25 18.70 -13.03 26.79
N HIS A 26 18.52 -12.37 27.94
CA HIS A 26 17.21 -11.91 28.40
C HIS A 26 16.58 -10.90 27.44
N ASP A 27 17.37 -9.94 26.96
CA ASP A 27 16.90 -8.93 26.00
C ASP A 27 16.50 -9.56 24.67
N CYS A 28 17.27 -10.53 24.17
CA CYS A 28 16.95 -11.28 22.96
C CYS A 28 15.60 -11.99 23.10
N ILE A 29 15.39 -12.73 24.20
CA ILE A 29 14.13 -13.44 24.47
C ILE A 29 12.95 -12.45 24.55
N ARG A 30 13.13 -11.32 25.24
CA ARG A 30 12.10 -10.27 25.36
C ARG A 30 11.71 -9.71 23.99
N LEU A 31 12.71 -9.34 23.19
CA LEU A 31 12.49 -8.76 21.86
C LEU A 31 11.87 -9.77 20.89
N SER A 32 12.31 -11.03 20.90
CA SER A 32 11.69 -12.09 20.10
C SER A 32 10.21 -12.29 20.45
N LYS A 33 9.86 -12.25 21.74
CA LYS A 33 8.47 -12.33 22.19
C LYS A 33 7.65 -11.12 21.73
N GLU A 34 8.19 -9.92 21.86
CA GLU A 34 7.52 -8.70 21.40
C GLU A 34 7.28 -8.71 19.89
N LEU A 35 8.28 -9.14 19.12
CA LEU A 35 8.17 -9.31 17.67
C LEU A 35 7.08 -10.32 17.30
N ALA A 36 7.06 -11.48 17.95
CA ALA A 36 6.03 -12.50 17.73
C ALA A 36 4.63 -11.95 18.05
N ASN A 37 4.48 -11.19 19.13
CA ASN A 37 3.23 -10.56 19.50
C ASN A 37 2.79 -9.48 18.50
N LYS A 38 3.71 -8.63 18.04
CA LYS A 38 3.44 -7.62 17.01
C LYS A 38 3.05 -8.26 15.68
N SER A 39 3.74 -9.33 15.30
CA SER A 39 3.39 -10.11 14.10
C SER A 39 1.98 -10.70 14.20
N ARG A 40 1.61 -11.31 15.35
CA ARG A 40 0.25 -11.78 15.59
C ARG A 40 -0.77 -10.64 15.50
N ASN A 41 -0.50 -9.51 16.15
CA ASN A 41 -1.41 -8.37 16.15
C ASN A 41 -1.66 -7.83 14.73
N LEU A 42 -0.64 -7.77 13.87
CA LEU A 42 -0.82 -7.38 12.46
C LEU A 42 -1.70 -8.37 11.69
N ARG A 43 -1.52 -9.67 11.89
CA ARG A 43 -2.40 -10.70 11.30
C ARG A 43 -3.85 -10.54 11.76
N GLN A 44 -4.06 -10.30 13.05
CA GLN A 44 -5.39 -10.02 13.62
C GLN A 44 -6.01 -8.76 13.03
N MET A 45 -5.25 -7.67 12.91
CA MET A 45 -5.71 -6.47 12.21
C MET A 45 -6.06 -6.72 10.74
N ASN A 46 -5.48 -7.76 10.13
CA ASN A 46 -5.76 -8.20 8.76
C ASN A 46 -6.93 -9.20 8.67
N GLY A 47 -7.55 -9.56 9.80
CA GLY A 47 -8.68 -10.51 9.86
C GLY A 47 -8.29 -11.98 9.99
N GLU A 48 -7.03 -12.27 10.33
CA GLU A 48 -6.48 -13.62 10.54
C GLU A 48 -6.36 -13.93 12.05
N ASP A 49 -6.25 -15.20 12.46
CA ASP A 49 -6.06 -15.64 13.87
C ASP A 49 -7.06 -15.02 14.88
N LEU A 50 -8.32 -14.81 14.46
CA LEU A 50 -9.34 -14.12 15.28
C LEU A 50 -9.95 -15.04 16.35
N GLU A 51 -9.92 -16.35 16.11
CA GLU A 51 -10.35 -17.41 17.02
C GLU A 51 -9.59 -17.43 18.36
N GLU A 52 -8.42 -16.78 18.43
CA GLU A 52 -7.66 -16.60 19.68
C GLU A 52 -8.21 -15.47 20.58
N LEU A 53 -9.11 -14.63 20.07
CA LEU A 53 -9.63 -13.44 20.76
C LEU A 53 -11.01 -13.71 21.38
N ASN A 54 -11.23 -13.12 22.55
CA ASN A 54 -12.58 -13.03 23.11
C ASN A 54 -13.38 -11.86 22.50
N ILE A 55 -14.67 -11.79 22.82
CA ILE A 55 -15.58 -10.78 22.25
C ILE A 55 -15.16 -9.34 22.55
N ASP A 56 -14.68 -9.06 23.77
CA ASP A 56 -14.25 -7.71 24.17
C ASP A 56 -12.97 -7.30 23.45
N GLU A 57 -12.05 -8.25 23.25
CA GLU A 57 -10.83 -8.05 22.49
C GLU A 57 -11.11 -7.80 21.00
N LEU A 58 -12.07 -8.54 20.43
CA LEU A 58 -12.50 -8.38 19.05
C LEU A 58 -13.15 -7.01 18.82
N GLN A 59 -14.04 -6.57 19.73
CA GLN A 59 -14.64 -5.24 19.67
C GLN A 59 -13.60 -4.11 19.79
N ARG A 60 -12.58 -4.30 20.64
CA ARG A 60 -11.48 -3.34 20.75
C ARG A 60 -10.70 -3.27 19.44
N LEU A 61 -10.41 -4.41 18.83
CA LEU A 61 -9.71 -4.51 17.55
C LEU A 61 -10.50 -3.81 16.43
N GLU A 62 -11.81 -4.07 16.32
CA GLU A 62 -12.69 -3.41 15.36
C GLU A 62 -12.65 -1.88 15.50
N LYS A 63 -12.75 -1.37 16.74
CA LYS A 63 -12.70 0.07 17.00
C LYS A 63 -11.36 0.71 16.62
N GLU A 64 -10.26 -0.01 16.82
CA GLU A 64 -8.92 0.46 16.42
C GLU A 64 -8.79 0.54 14.90
N ILE A 65 -9.25 -0.50 14.19
CA ILE A 65 -9.24 -0.55 12.73
C ILE A 65 -10.14 0.54 12.15
N GLU A 66 -11.36 0.69 12.67
CA GLU A 66 -12.32 1.72 12.26
C GLU A 66 -11.72 3.13 12.44
N GLY A 67 -11.12 3.39 13.60
CA GLY A 67 -10.44 4.66 13.87
C GLY A 67 -9.28 4.95 12.91
N CYS A 68 -8.47 3.93 12.61
CA CYS A 68 -7.38 4.05 11.63
C CYS A 68 -7.91 4.33 10.22
N LEU A 69 -8.93 3.60 9.78
CA LEU A 69 -9.55 3.78 8.47
C LEU A 69 -10.17 5.17 8.32
N ASN A 70 -10.89 5.64 9.34
CA ASN A 70 -11.47 6.98 9.34
C ASN A 70 -10.41 8.07 9.16
N ARG A 71 -9.26 7.97 9.86
CA ARG A 71 -8.14 8.89 9.69
C ARG A 71 -7.57 8.87 8.27
N VAL A 72 -7.35 7.68 7.70
CA VAL A 72 -6.85 7.53 6.32
C VAL A 72 -7.83 8.16 5.32
N ASN A 73 -9.13 7.91 5.48
CA ASN A 73 -10.15 8.48 4.61
C ASN A 73 -10.23 10.01 4.70
N GLN A 74 -10.13 10.56 5.91
CA GLN A 74 -10.12 12.01 6.10
C GLN A 74 -8.91 12.66 5.42
N THR A 75 -7.70 12.14 5.63
CA THR A 75 -6.49 12.68 5.01
C THR A 75 -6.56 12.59 3.49
N LYS A 76 -6.87 11.41 2.95
CA LYS A 76 -6.97 11.21 1.50
C LYS A 76 -8.10 12.04 0.87
N GLY A 77 -9.22 12.20 1.58
CA GLY A 77 -10.33 13.03 1.13
C GLY A 77 -9.96 14.51 1.05
N ALA A 78 -9.21 15.01 2.04
CA ALA A 78 -8.71 16.39 2.05
C ALA A 78 -7.73 16.63 0.89
N GLU A 79 -6.75 15.75 0.70
CA GLU A 79 -5.78 15.83 -0.40
C GLU A 79 -6.48 15.83 -1.78
N LEU A 80 -7.47 14.94 -1.97
CA LEU A 80 -8.23 14.87 -3.21
C LEU A 80 -9.05 16.16 -3.45
N MET A 81 -9.67 16.70 -2.42
CA MET A 81 -10.44 17.94 -2.51
C MET A 81 -9.54 19.13 -2.86
N GLU A 82 -8.35 19.20 -2.26
CA GLU A 82 -7.35 20.22 -2.58
C GLU A 82 -6.90 20.12 -4.05
N ALA A 83 -6.53 18.92 -4.50
CA ALA A 83 -6.15 18.69 -5.89
C ALA A 83 -7.28 19.04 -6.88
N SER A 84 -8.53 18.72 -6.54
CA SER A 84 -9.70 19.07 -7.35
C SER A 84 -9.92 20.58 -7.44
N ASN A 85 -9.75 21.30 -6.33
CA ASN A 85 -9.85 22.76 -6.29
C ASN A 85 -8.75 23.41 -7.13
N GLN A 86 -7.51 22.93 -7.03
CA GLN A 86 -6.39 23.42 -7.83
C GLN A 86 -6.66 23.23 -9.33
N LEU A 87 -7.07 22.03 -9.74
CA LEU A 87 -7.40 21.75 -11.14
C LEU A 87 -8.54 22.66 -11.66
N ARG A 88 -9.57 22.90 -10.84
CA ARG A 88 -10.66 23.81 -11.21
C ARG A 88 -10.17 25.26 -11.39
N GLN A 89 -9.26 25.71 -10.54
CA GLN A 89 -8.65 27.02 -10.65
C GLN A 89 -7.84 27.13 -11.94
N ASP A 90 -6.99 26.14 -12.23
CA ASP A 90 -6.14 26.13 -13.42
C ASP A 90 -6.99 26.16 -14.70
N ILE A 91 -8.06 25.35 -14.77
CA ILE A 91 -9.01 25.37 -15.89
C ILE A 91 -9.67 26.75 -16.03
N GLY A 92 -10.09 27.38 -14.92
CA GLY A 92 -10.68 28.72 -14.96
C GLY A 92 -9.70 29.79 -15.46
N MET A 93 -8.43 29.70 -15.09
CA MET A 93 -7.39 30.62 -15.58
C MET A 93 -7.14 30.42 -17.08
N LEU A 94 -7.11 29.17 -17.55
CA LEU A 94 -6.97 28.84 -18.97
C LEU A 94 -8.21 29.20 -19.80
N SER A 95 -9.41 29.18 -19.22
CA SER A 95 -10.64 29.55 -19.95
C SER A 95 -10.90 31.06 -19.97
N ASN A 96 -10.47 31.81 -18.94
CA ASN A 96 -10.66 33.26 -18.86
C ASN A 96 -9.48 34.06 -19.43
N GLY A 97 -8.32 33.44 -19.64
CA GLY A 97 -7.19 34.03 -20.32
C GLY A 97 -7.18 33.65 -21.79
N SER A 98 -7.42 34.60 -22.68
CA SER A 98 -6.78 34.59 -23.98
C SER A 98 -5.28 34.37 -23.73
N VAL A 99 -4.76 33.20 -24.06
CA VAL A 99 -3.31 33.01 -24.12
C VAL A 99 -2.86 33.86 -25.29
N THR A 100 -2.45 35.10 -25.00
CA THR A 100 -1.67 35.90 -25.93
C THR A 100 -0.30 35.23 -26.02
N PHE A 101 -0.19 34.17 -26.82
CA PHE A 101 1.09 33.82 -27.41
C PHE A 101 1.42 34.96 -28.36
N GLU A 102 2.13 35.98 -27.86
CA GLU A 102 2.94 36.84 -28.72
C GLU A 102 4.03 35.95 -29.33
N SER A 103 3.67 35.24 -30.40
CA SER A 103 4.64 34.70 -31.33
C SER A 103 4.72 35.72 -32.45
N ASP A 104 5.68 36.64 -32.35
CA ASP A 104 6.14 37.46 -33.46
C ASP A 104 6.65 36.54 -34.58
N ILE A 105 5.74 36.14 -35.47
CA ILE A 105 6.11 35.60 -36.77
C ILE A 105 5.35 36.43 -37.81
N SER A 106 6.16 37.25 -38.46
CA SER A 106 5.83 38.14 -39.55
C SER A 106 4.77 37.58 -40.51
N THR A 107 3.81 38.44 -40.82
CA THR A 107 2.92 38.37 -41.97
C THR A 107 3.68 37.98 -43.25
N ALA A 108 3.29 36.86 -43.85
CA ALA A 108 3.35 36.64 -45.29
C ALA A 108 2.27 35.62 -45.69
N GLU A 109 1.42 36.08 -46.59
CA GLU A 109 0.40 35.43 -47.42
C GLU A 109 0.10 33.91 -47.36
N GLU A 110 -1.21 33.64 -47.33
CA GLU A 110 -1.93 32.57 -48.05
C GLU A 110 -1.53 31.12 -47.81
N GLY A 111 -2.35 30.40 -47.03
CA GLY A 111 -2.44 28.97 -47.23
C GLY A 111 -3.30 28.15 -46.28
N TRP A 112 -4.46 27.74 -46.81
CA TRP A 112 -5.15 26.47 -46.53
C TRP A 112 -6.21 26.50 -45.42
N LEU A 113 -7.44 26.80 -45.86
CA LEU A 113 -8.62 26.11 -45.34
C LEU A 113 -8.52 24.62 -45.66
N SER A 114 -8.69 23.76 -44.66
CA SER A 114 -9.10 22.37 -44.85
C SER A 114 -9.96 21.89 -43.69
N GLU A 115 -11.15 21.51 -44.08
CA GLU A 115 -12.30 21.01 -43.33
C GLU A 115 -12.16 19.49 -43.22
N SER A 116 -12.42 18.87 -42.05
CA SER A 116 -12.81 17.45 -42.02
C SER A 116 -13.60 17.03 -40.77
N ALA A 117 -14.81 16.53 -41.08
CA ALA A 117 -15.60 15.44 -40.51
C ALA A 117 -15.78 15.28 -38.98
N THR A 118 -17.02 15.55 -38.56
CA THR A 118 -17.80 14.89 -37.49
C THR A 118 -17.47 13.41 -37.30
N ASN A 119 -16.99 13.02 -36.12
CA ASN A 119 -17.14 11.66 -35.62
C ASN A 119 -18.38 11.56 -34.72
N ALA A 120 -19.40 10.84 -35.21
CA ALA A 120 -20.54 10.46 -34.40
C ALA A 120 -20.09 9.31 -33.46
N SER A 121 -20.06 9.55 -32.16
CA SER A 121 -20.08 8.48 -31.15
C SER A 121 -21.33 8.66 -30.31
N SER A 122 -22.45 8.17 -30.85
CA SER A 122 -23.69 8.03 -30.11
C SER A 122 -23.60 6.78 -29.26
N CYS A 123 -23.48 6.97 -27.96
CA CYS A 123 -23.85 5.99 -26.95
C CYS A 123 -25.34 5.65 -27.13
N LEU A 124 -25.70 4.36 -27.10
CA LEU A 124 -26.97 3.86 -26.57
C LEU A 124 -26.83 2.35 -26.30
N SER A 125 -27.19 1.98 -25.08
CA SER A 125 -27.19 0.63 -24.53
C SER A 125 -28.38 -0.21 -25.06
N THR A 126 -28.35 -1.50 -24.70
CA THR A 126 -29.46 -2.48 -24.65
C THR A 126 -30.00 -3.02 -25.98
N ASP A 127 -29.67 -4.27 -26.34
CA ASP A 127 -30.55 -5.43 -26.11
C ASP A 127 -29.80 -6.77 -26.36
N SER A 128 -30.28 -7.77 -25.65
CA SER A 128 -29.90 -9.16 -25.42
C SER A 128 -29.52 -10.06 -26.62
N SER A 129 -28.55 -10.96 -26.38
CA SER A 129 -28.75 -12.37 -26.74
C SER A 129 -27.88 -13.27 -25.87
N LEU A 130 -28.59 -14.14 -25.16
CA LEU A 130 -28.16 -15.25 -24.34
C LEU A 130 -27.34 -16.24 -25.21
N ASP A 131 -26.18 -16.70 -24.74
CA ASP A 131 -25.82 -18.11 -24.87
C ASP A 131 -24.79 -18.48 -23.78
N ASP A 132 -25.26 -19.42 -22.98
CA ASP A 132 -24.67 -20.07 -21.84
C ASP A 132 -23.56 -21.03 -22.30
N HIS A 133 -22.56 -21.28 -21.45
CA HIS A 133 -21.98 -22.60 -21.18
C HIS A 133 -20.88 -22.46 -20.13
N SER A 134 -21.37 -22.33 -18.90
CA SER A 134 -20.68 -22.63 -17.65
C SER A 134 -19.86 -23.93 -17.74
N GLY A 135 -18.54 -23.81 -17.71
CA GLY A 135 -17.62 -24.94 -17.52
C GLY A 135 -17.62 -25.35 -16.05
N THR A 136 -18.42 -26.35 -15.70
CA THR A 136 -18.34 -27.00 -14.39
C THR A 136 -17.38 -28.18 -14.46
N ASP A 137 -16.16 -27.97 -13.96
CA ASP A 137 -15.20 -29.05 -13.73
C ASP A 137 -15.71 -29.96 -12.62
N THR A 138 -16.21 -31.13 -13.02
CA THR A 138 -16.64 -32.21 -12.12
C THR A 138 -15.43 -33.02 -11.66
N LEU A 139 -14.78 -32.61 -10.57
CA LEU A 139 -13.72 -33.40 -9.93
C LEU A 139 -14.34 -34.63 -9.22
N SER A 140 -14.20 -35.79 -9.85
CA SER A 140 -14.57 -37.09 -9.30
C SER A 140 -13.53 -37.57 -8.29
N LEU A 141 -13.93 -37.83 -7.03
CA LEU A 141 -13.12 -38.57 -6.06
C LEU A 141 -13.67 -40.00 -5.94
N LYS A 142 -12.84 -40.99 -6.27
CA LYS A 142 -13.13 -42.41 -6.07
C LYS A 142 -12.33 -42.90 -4.86
N LEU A 143 -13.03 -43.22 -3.77
CA LEU A 143 -12.46 -43.94 -2.63
C LEU A 143 -12.13 -45.38 -3.08
N GLY A 144 -10.88 -45.76 -2.91
CA GLY A 144 -10.43 -47.15 -2.79
C GLY A 144 -10.19 -47.48 -1.34
#